data_AF-A0A2V6MFI9-F1
#
_entry.id   AF-A0A2V6MFI9-F1
#
_cell.length_a   1.000
_cell.length_b   1.000
_cell.length_c   1.000
_cell.angle_alpha   90.00
_cell.angle_beta   90.00
_cell.angle_gamma   90.00
#
_symmetry.space_group_name_H-M   'P 1'
#
loop_
_entity.id
_entity.type
_entity.pdbx_description
1 polymer ?
#
loop_
_entity_poly.entity_id
_entity_poly.type
_entity_poly.pdbx_seq_one_letter_code
_entity_poly.pdbx_strand_id
1 'polypeptide(L)'
;EMLRPLAHNDYDWNPERSSSGPITIVVSAADRALYVYRNGNPIGRAPVEVSGLGKLGDHVFSLLEGTTTRQSSLAPGRAARRWMSVTSSSRSVPAEKIASRLRINPEFAHKVYDTIEPGTTVIITDQPVVRSRRNAAIIES
;
A
#
# COMPACT_ATOMS: atom_id res chain seq x y z
N GLU A 1 16.68 4.55 -1.23
CA GLU A 1 16.55 5.99 -1.56
C GLU A 1 15.20 6.17 -2.25
N MET A 2 14.23 6.87 -1.64
CA MET A 2 12.82 6.85 -2.08
C MET A 2 12.56 7.50 -3.46
N LEU A 3 13.56 8.22 -3.99
CA LEU A 3 13.45 9.00 -5.22
C LEU A 3 13.98 8.27 -6.46
N ARG A 4 14.63 7.11 -6.29
CA ARG A 4 15.17 6.36 -7.42
C ARG A 4 14.03 5.79 -8.28
N PRO A 5 14.03 5.95 -9.61
CA PRO A 5 13.09 5.24 -10.47
C PRO A 5 13.29 3.72 -10.36
N LEU A 6 12.22 2.96 -10.14
CA LEU A 6 12.22 1.50 -10.16
C LEU A 6 11.56 1.03 -11.47
N ALA A 7 12.14 0.03 -12.12
CA ALA A 7 11.55 -0.60 -13.31
C ALA A 7 10.32 -1.43 -12.91
N HIS A 8 9.41 -1.71 -13.87
CA HIS A 8 8.09 -2.30 -13.61
C HIS A 8 8.08 -3.57 -12.71
N ASN A 9 9.12 -4.41 -12.78
CA ASN A 9 9.25 -5.62 -11.95
C ASN A 9 10.26 -5.50 -10.79
N ASP A 10 10.86 -4.33 -10.60
CA ASP A 10 11.85 -4.08 -9.56
C ASP A 10 11.18 -3.69 -8.24
N TYR A 11 11.84 -3.92 -7.11
CA TYR A 11 11.37 -3.49 -5.80
C TYR A 11 12.52 -3.37 -4.81
N ASP A 12 12.37 -2.47 -3.84
CA ASP A 12 13.22 -2.41 -2.65
C ASP A 12 12.52 -3.16 -1.51
N TRP A 13 13.26 -4.03 -0.81
CA TRP A 13 12.77 -4.72 0.39
C TRP A 13 13.88 -4.91 1.41
N ASN A 14 13.71 -4.31 2.59
CA ASN A 14 14.71 -4.17 3.64
C ASN A 14 14.02 -4.20 5.03
N PRO A 15 13.37 -5.32 5.41
CA PRO A 15 12.60 -5.45 6.65
C PRO A 15 13.47 -5.28 7.91
N GLU A 16 14.77 -5.49 7.81
CA GLU A 16 15.75 -5.33 8.89
C GLU A 16 15.96 -3.88 9.33
N ARG A 17 15.56 -2.88 8.51
CA ARG A 17 15.62 -1.46 8.87
C ARG A 17 14.73 -1.09 10.06
N SER A 18 13.71 -1.90 10.34
CA SER A 18 12.91 -1.82 11.56
C SER A 18 12.40 -3.21 11.89
N SER A 19 12.83 -3.80 13.00
CA SER A 19 12.50 -5.19 13.33
C SER A 19 11.08 -5.39 13.88
N SER A 20 10.49 -4.35 14.47
CA SER A 20 9.16 -4.43 15.09
C SER A 20 8.37 -3.12 14.94
N GLY A 21 7.09 -3.17 15.30
CA GLY A 21 6.20 -2.02 15.36
C GLY A 21 5.14 -2.01 14.24
N PRO A 22 4.21 -1.05 14.31
CA PRO A 22 3.06 -1.02 13.41
C PRO A 22 3.50 -0.83 11.96
N ILE A 23 2.80 -1.53 11.06
CA ILE A 23 3.03 -1.42 9.62
C ILE A 23 2.02 -0.45 9.02
N THR A 24 2.52 0.47 8.22
CA THR A 24 1.71 1.35 7.36
C THR A 24 2.13 1.16 5.92
N ILE A 25 1.16 0.86 5.07
CA ILE A 25 1.36 0.75 3.63
C ILE A 25 0.68 1.93 2.98
N VAL A 26 1.37 2.61 2.08
CA VAL A 26 0.79 3.71 1.30
C VAL A 26 0.84 3.37 -0.17
N VAL A 27 -0.31 3.36 -0.84
CA VAL A 27 -0.43 3.23 -2.29
C VAL A 27 -0.77 4.59 -2.86
N SER A 28 0.14 5.15 -3.67
CA SER A 28 -0.06 6.43 -4.36
C SER A 28 -0.30 6.18 -5.85
N ALA A 29 -1.47 6.59 -6.35
CA ALA A 29 -1.76 6.56 -7.77
C ALA A 29 -0.92 7.58 -8.56
N ALA A 30 -0.63 8.74 -7.95
CA ALA A 30 0.20 9.78 -8.55
C ALA A 30 1.66 9.34 -8.71
N ASP A 31 2.23 8.71 -7.68
CA ASP A 31 3.61 8.22 -7.73
C ASP A 31 3.73 6.88 -8.48
N ARG A 32 2.59 6.22 -8.77
CA ARG A 32 2.51 4.85 -9.29
C ARG A 32 3.38 3.89 -8.49
N ALA A 33 3.27 3.98 -7.17
CA ALA A 33 4.12 3.26 -6.25
C ALA A 33 3.40 2.89 -4.95
N LEU A 34 3.87 1.81 -4.34
CA LEU A 34 3.51 1.35 -3.03
C LEU A 34 4.74 1.49 -2.12
N TYR A 35 4.52 2.02 -0.93
CA TYR A 35 5.52 2.20 0.11
C TYR A 35 5.11 1.42 1.35
N VAL A 36 6.06 0.70 1.95
CA VAL A 36 5.85 -0.03 3.20
C VAL A 36 6.74 0.58 4.26
N TYR A 37 6.09 1.04 5.32
CA TYR A 37 6.73 1.57 6.52
C TYR A 37 6.48 0.63 7.68
N ARG A 38 7.47 0.54 8.55
CA ARG A 38 7.30 -0.07 9.87
C ARG A 38 7.85 0.89 10.90
N ASN A 39 7.01 1.24 11.88
CA ASN A 39 7.34 2.25 12.88
C ASN A 39 7.87 3.57 12.28
N GLY A 40 7.29 3.99 11.14
CA GLY A 40 7.70 5.19 10.40
C GLY A 40 8.95 5.02 9.51
N ASN A 41 9.71 3.93 9.63
CA ASN A 41 10.88 3.68 8.79
C ASN A 41 10.50 2.97 7.48
N PRO A 42 10.94 3.44 6.29
CA PRO A 42 10.66 2.76 5.04
C PRO A 42 11.43 1.43 4.96
N ILE A 43 10.69 0.33 4.86
CA ILE A 43 11.21 -1.04 4.74
C ILE A 43 10.94 -1.65 3.37
N GLY A 44 10.08 -1.06 2.55
CA GLY A 44 9.78 -1.59 1.23
C GLY A 44 9.22 -0.55 0.27
N ARG A 45 9.45 -0.77 -1.03
CA ARG A 45 8.88 0.03 -2.10
C ARG A 45 8.78 -0.77 -3.39
N ALA A 46 7.68 -0.63 -4.12
CA ALA A 46 7.53 -1.22 -5.44
C ALA A 46 6.71 -0.29 -6.36
N PRO A 47 6.95 -0.30 -7.68
CA PRO A 47 6.03 0.26 -8.65
C PRO A 47 4.66 -0.41 -8.57
N VAL A 48 3.62 0.37 -8.86
CA VAL A 48 2.23 -0.08 -8.92
C VAL A 48 1.65 0.34 -10.25
N GLU A 49 1.13 -0.62 -10.98
CA GLU A 49 0.22 -0.33 -12.09
C GLU A 49 -1.22 -0.34 -11.61
N VAL A 50 -2.01 0.59 -12.14
CA VAL A 50 -3.43 0.71 -11.84
C VAL A 50 -4.21 0.47 -13.12
N SER A 51 -5.05 -0.56 -13.12
CA SER A 51 -5.91 -0.94 -14.23
C SER A 51 -7.32 -0.35 -14.10
N GLY A 52 -8.03 -0.31 -15.23
CA GLY A 52 -9.37 0.25 -15.34
C GLY A 52 -9.39 1.78 -15.39
N LEU A 53 -10.57 2.32 -15.72
CA LEU A 53 -10.77 3.76 -15.85
C LEU A 53 -11.12 4.42 -14.51
N GLY A 54 -10.74 5.69 -14.36
CA GLY A 54 -11.06 6.51 -13.20
C GLY A 54 -10.06 6.40 -12.05
N LYS A 55 -10.23 7.30 -11.08
CA LYS A 55 -9.39 7.43 -9.89
C LYS A 55 -9.50 6.22 -8.96
N LEU A 56 -8.50 6.00 -8.10
CA LEU A 56 -8.62 5.04 -7.00
C LEU A 56 -9.47 5.63 -5.87
N GLY A 57 -9.37 6.94 -5.66
CA GLY A 57 -9.94 7.64 -4.52
C GLY A 57 -9.06 7.51 -3.28
N ASP A 58 -9.42 8.26 -2.25
CA ASP A 58 -8.72 8.26 -0.97
C ASP A 58 -9.42 7.30 0.01
N HIS A 59 -8.69 6.26 0.43
CA HIS A 59 -9.20 5.21 1.31
C HIS A 59 -8.19 4.88 2.41
N VAL A 60 -8.71 4.52 3.58
CA VAL A 60 -7.92 4.02 4.69
C VAL A 60 -8.54 2.72 5.15
N PHE A 61 -7.71 1.69 5.24
CA PHE A 61 -8.10 0.36 5.70
C PHE A 61 -7.23 -0.07 6.88
N SER A 62 -7.83 -0.79 7.81
CA SER A 62 -7.13 -1.47 8.89
C SER A 62 -7.29 -2.98 8.77
N LEU A 63 -6.19 -3.70 8.90
CA LEU A 63 -6.15 -5.17 8.86
C LEU A 63 -6.78 -5.73 10.14
N LEU A 64 -7.78 -6.57 9.97
CA LEU A 64 -8.40 -7.34 11.04
C LEU A 64 -7.75 -8.72 11.15
N GLU A 65 -8.01 -9.40 12.27
CA GLU A 65 -7.58 -10.78 12.47
C GLU A 65 -8.23 -11.75 11.47
N GLY A 66 -7.47 -12.78 11.09
CA GLY A 66 -7.92 -13.87 10.22
C GLY A 66 -7.87 -13.57 8.72
N THR A 67 -8.51 -14.45 7.96
CA THR A 67 -8.59 -14.38 6.48
C THR A 67 -10.02 -14.60 6.03
N THR A 68 -10.29 -14.34 4.75
CA THR A 68 -11.55 -14.64 4.09
C THR A 68 -11.46 -15.97 3.34
N THR A 69 -12.59 -16.49 2.85
CA THR A 69 -12.62 -17.66 1.95
C THR A 69 -12.21 -17.35 0.51
N ARG A 70 -12.03 -16.06 0.16
CA ARG A 70 -11.62 -15.62 -1.18
C ARG A 70 -10.11 -15.65 -1.32
N GLN A 71 -9.63 -15.76 -2.56
CA GLN A 71 -8.20 -15.64 -2.88
C GLN A 71 -7.78 -14.17 -2.92
N SER A 72 -6.54 -13.89 -2.51
CA SER A 72 -5.94 -12.56 -2.59
C SER A 72 -5.69 -12.17 -4.05
N SER A 73 -6.13 -10.96 -4.45
CA SER A 73 -5.87 -10.42 -5.79
C SER A 73 -4.43 -9.95 -5.99
N LEU A 74 -3.68 -9.75 -4.90
CA LEU A 74 -2.30 -9.25 -4.91
C LEU A 74 -1.26 -10.35 -4.66
N ALA A 75 -1.60 -11.35 -3.84
CA ALA A 75 -0.72 -12.45 -3.47
C ALA A 75 -1.34 -13.80 -3.91
N PRO A 76 -1.15 -14.23 -5.17
CA PRO A 76 -1.75 -15.46 -5.71
C PRO A 76 -1.46 -16.69 -4.85
N GLY A 77 -2.45 -17.56 -4.64
CA GLY A 77 -2.31 -18.75 -3.80
C GLY A 77 -2.37 -18.48 -2.29
N ARG A 78 -2.61 -17.23 -1.86
CA ARG A 78 -2.93 -16.87 -0.47
C ARG A 78 -4.41 -16.50 -0.34
N ALA A 79 -5.01 -16.77 0.81
CA ALA A 79 -6.33 -16.26 1.16
C ALA A 79 -6.31 -14.72 1.28
N ALA A 80 -7.40 -14.05 0.92
CA ALA A 80 -7.50 -12.60 1.09
C ALA A 80 -7.63 -12.26 2.59
N ARG A 81 -6.94 -11.20 3.01
CA ARG A 81 -7.01 -10.66 4.37
C ARG A 81 -8.34 -9.95 4.64
N ARG A 82 -8.73 -9.84 5.91
CA ARG A 82 -9.94 -9.09 6.32
C ARG A 82 -9.61 -7.63 6.56
N TRP A 83 -10.22 -6.72 5.81
CA TRP A 83 -9.99 -5.29 5.94
C TRP A 83 -11.24 -4.55 6.41
N MET A 84 -11.07 -3.65 7.38
CA MET A 84 -12.09 -2.67 7.77
C MET A 84 -11.80 -1.35 7.07
N SER A 85 -12.80 -0.77 6.41
CA SER A 85 -12.70 0.59 5.87
C SER A 85 -12.92 1.59 7.01
N VAL A 86 -12.00 2.55 7.15
CA VAL A 86 -12.02 3.60 8.19
C VAL A 86 -12.53 4.93 7.62
N THR A 87 -12.62 5.07 6.30
CA THR A 87 -13.04 6.32 5.65
C THR A 87 -14.54 6.58 5.74
N SER A 88 -14.90 7.81 6.09
CA SER A 88 -16.27 8.29 6.36
C SER A 88 -17.10 8.64 5.11
N SER A 89 -16.71 8.22 3.91
CA SER A 89 -17.48 8.58 2.70
C SER A 89 -18.73 7.69 2.55
N SER A 90 -19.80 8.24 1.97
CA SER A 90 -21.13 7.61 1.84
C SER A 90 -21.18 6.33 0.99
N ARG A 91 -20.05 5.89 0.44
CA ARG A 91 -19.89 4.61 -0.26
C ARG A 91 -18.55 3.98 0.12
N SER A 92 -18.55 3.18 1.17
CA SER A 92 -17.41 2.31 1.50
C SER A 92 -17.11 1.39 0.31
N VAL A 93 -15.91 1.51 -0.26
CA VAL A 93 -15.43 0.64 -1.33
C VAL A 93 -14.69 -0.53 -0.68
N PRO A 94 -15.06 -1.80 -0.97
CA PRO A 94 -14.33 -2.95 -0.43
C PRO A 94 -12.86 -2.93 -0.86
N ALA A 95 -11.95 -3.25 0.06
CA ALA A 95 -10.51 -3.28 -0.20
C ALA A 95 -10.16 -4.19 -1.40
N GLU A 96 -10.84 -5.33 -1.54
CA GLU A 96 -10.60 -6.25 -2.66
C GLU A 96 -10.95 -5.64 -4.03
N LYS A 97 -11.93 -4.73 -4.10
CA LYS A 97 -12.28 -4.04 -5.36
C LYS A 97 -11.19 -3.08 -5.80
N ILE A 98 -10.46 -2.50 -4.85
CA ILE A 98 -9.30 -1.65 -5.15
C ILE A 98 -8.10 -2.53 -5.48
N ALA A 99 -7.83 -3.55 -4.66
CA ALA A 99 -6.71 -4.47 -4.85
C ALA A 99 -6.74 -5.20 -6.21
N SER A 100 -7.91 -5.53 -6.74
CA SER A 100 -8.03 -6.15 -8.08
C SER A 100 -7.59 -5.24 -9.22
N ARG A 101 -7.59 -3.92 -9.01
CA ARG A 101 -7.09 -2.93 -9.97
C ARG A 101 -5.58 -2.73 -9.90
N LEU A 102 -4.93 -3.14 -8.81
CA LEU A 102 -3.50 -2.92 -8.61
C LEU A 102 -2.70 -4.11 -9.13
N ARG A 103 -1.65 -3.88 -9.91
CA ARG A 103 -0.65 -4.89 -10.27
C ARG A 103 0.71 -4.46 -9.72
N ILE A 104 1.41 -5.39 -9.09
CA ILE A 104 2.73 -5.23 -8.48
C ILE A 104 3.54 -6.52 -8.69
N ASN A 105 4.85 -6.47 -8.47
CA ASN A 105 5.68 -7.67 -8.46
C ASN A 105 5.12 -8.73 -7.48
N PRO A 106 4.84 -9.97 -7.93
CA PRO A 106 4.25 -11.01 -7.08
C PRO A 106 5.13 -11.41 -5.88
N GLU A 107 6.45 -11.46 -6.04
CA GLU A 107 7.38 -11.78 -4.95
C GLU A 107 7.32 -10.72 -3.86
N PHE A 108 7.33 -9.44 -4.25
CA PHE A 108 7.13 -8.33 -3.31
C PHE A 108 5.77 -8.43 -2.60
N ALA A 109 4.69 -8.73 -3.33
CA ALA A 109 3.37 -8.91 -2.75
C ALA A 109 3.33 -10.02 -1.70
N HIS A 110 4.02 -11.13 -1.95
CA HIS A 110 4.17 -12.23 -0.98
C HIS A 110 4.95 -11.78 0.26
N LYS A 111 6.08 -11.09 0.09
CA LYS A 111 6.87 -10.55 1.20
C LYS A 111 6.04 -9.62 2.09
N VAL A 112 5.28 -8.70 1.48
CA VAL A 112 4.36 -7.83 2.22
C VAL A 112 3.27 -8.64 2.92
N TYR A 113 2.63 -9.60 2.23
CA TYR A 113 1.57 -10.43 2.81
C TYR A 113 2.00 -11.23 4.04
N ASP A 114 3.25 -11.71 4.04
CA ASP A 114 3.83 -12.47 5.14
C ASP A 114 4.31 -11.57 6.29
N THR A 115 4.43 -10.25 6.04
CA THR A 115 4.92 -9.26 7.01
C THR A 115 3.78 -8.55 7.76
N ILE A 116 2.63 -8.36 7.12
CA ILE A 116 1.48 -7.64 7.70
C ILE A 116 0.81 -8.45 8.83
N GLU A 117 0.38 -7.73 9.86
CA GLU A 117 -0.28 -8.26 11.06
C GLU A 117 -1.54 -7.44 11.41
N PRO A 118 -2.49 -7.99 12.18
CA PRO A 118 -3.66 -7.23 12.62
C PRO A 118 -3.28 -5.86 13.21
N GLY A 119 -3.98 -4.81 12.80
CA GLY A 119 -3.62 -3.42 13.07
C GLY A 119 -2.78 -2.74 11.98
N THR A 120 -2.25 -3.48 11.00
CA THR A 120 -1.63 -2.88 9.81
C THR A 120 -2.60 -1.93 9.13
N THR A 121 -2.12 -0.72 8.79
CA THR A 121 -2.91 0.28 8.08
C THR A 121 -2.50 0.35 6.63
N VAL A 122 -3.48 0.40 5.71
CA VAL A 122 -3.27 0.69 4.29
C VAL A 122 -3.94 2.01 3.97
N ILE A 123 -3.17 2.94 3.42
CA ILE A 123 -3.64 4.22 2.90
C ILE A 123 -3.55 4.16 1.39
N ILE A 124 -4.64 4.48 0.71
CA ILE A 124 -4.71 4.60 -0.74
C ILE A 124 -5.03 6.05 -1.04
N THR A 125 -4.29 6.65 -1.95
CA THR A 125 -4.53 8.05 -2.33
C THR A 125 -4.22 8.30 -3.80
N ASP A 126 -4.95 9.26 -4.38
CA ASP A 126 -4.62 9.81 -5.70
C ASP A 126 -3.55 10.91 -5.62
N GLN A 127 -3.04 11.25 -4.43
CA GLN A 127 -2.02 12.28 -4.21
C GLN A 127 -0.59 11.71 -4.20
N PRO A 128 0.42 12.53 -4.53
CA PRO A 128 1.83 12.13 -4.40
C PRO A 128 2.23 12.00 -2.92
N VAL A 129 2.93 10.93 -2.59
CA VAL A 129 3.54 10.71 -1.26
C VAL A 129 4.92 11.33 -1.22
N VAL A 130 5.68 11.14 -2.29
CA VAL A 130 6.98 11.76 -2.43
C VAL A 130 6.80 13.18 -2.97
N ARG A 131 6.95 14.17 -2.09
CA ARG A 131 6.92 15.58 -2.48
C ARG A 131 8.07 15.86 -3.46
N SER A 132 7.74 16.21 -4.71
CA SER A 132 8.68 16.90 -5.58
C SER A 132 9.11 18.20 -4.88
N ARG A 133 10.43 18.46 -4.81
CA ARG A 133 11.02 19.65 -4.17
C ARG A 133 10.49 20.99 -4.69
N ARG A 134 9.64 21.02 -5.73
CA ARG A 134 9.03 22.26 -6.24
C ARG A 134 7.93 22.85 -5.35
N ASN A 135 7.31 22.08 -4.46
CA ASN A 135 6.15 22.55 -3.65
C ASN A 135 6.31 22.27 -2.14
N ALA A 136 7.49 22.54 -1.58
CA ALA A 136 7.69 22.54 -0.13
C ALA A 136 7.30 23.90 0.47
N ALA A 137 6.04 24.30 0.34
CA ALA A 137 5.48 25.38 1.16
C ALA A 137 4.94 24.76 2.46
N ILE A 138 5.81 24.77 3.47
CA ILE A 138 5.56 25.15 4.86
C ILE A 138 4.16 24.78 5.40
N ILE A 139 4.10 23.73 6.23
CA ILE A 139 3.14 23.71 7.35
C ILE A 139 3.99 23.85 8.61
N GLU A 140 4.27 25.10 8.96
CA GLU A 140 4.51 25.50 10.34
C GLU A 140 3.28 26.32 10.72
N SER A 141 2.55 25.83 11.72
CA SER A 141 1.50 26.55 12.45
C SER A 141 1.88 26.56 13.92
#